data_AF-A0A2T5LUY9-F1
#
_entry.id   AF-A0A2T5LUY9-F1
#
_cell.length_a   1.000
_cell.length_b   1.000
_cell.length_c   1.000
_cell.angle_alpha   90.00
_cell.angle_beta   90.00
_cell.angle_gamma   90.00
#
_symmetry.space_group_name_H-M   'P 1'
#
loop_
_entity.id
_entity.type
_entity.pdbx_description
1 polymer ?
#
loop_
_entity_poly.entity_id
_entity_poly.type
_entity_poly.pdbx_seq_one_letter_code
_entity_poly.pdbx_strand_id
1 'polypeptide(L)' 'MAGHWPYRPAGPFESLEEMEKYQELVDDMFASKRCPPVDGLEAGVVIQRCWAGEYSDLGALIADQCWQFETLMR' A
#
# COMPACT_ATOMS: atom_id res chain seq x y z
N MET A 1 -9.15 13.10 -6.03
CA MET A 1 -8.14 12.54 -5.11
C MET A 1 -7.78 11.16 -5.62
N ALA A 2 -6.54 10.95 -6.07
CA ALA A 2 -6.10 9.64 -6.55
C ALA A 2 -5.87 8.72 -5.34
N GLY A 3 -6.89 7.91 -5.04
CA GLY A 3 -6.93 7.02 -3.88
C GLY A 3 -6.28 5.65 -4.11
N HIS A 4 -5.51 5.45 -5.18
CA HIS A 4 -4.82 4.18 -5.41
C HIS A 4 -3.44 4.43 -5.98
N TRP A 5 -2.48 3.64 -5.52
CA TRP A 5 -1.27 3.38 -6.26
C TRP A 5 -1.62 2.68 -7.58
N PRO A 6 -0.98 3.00 -8.71
CA PRO A 6 0.00 4.06 -8.92
C PRO A 6 -0.72 5.42 -8.98
N TYR A 7 -0.06 6.51 -8.55
CA TYR A 7 -0.55 7.88 -8.81
C TYR A 7 -0.45 8.23 -10.30
N ARG A 8 -1.09 7.44 -11.14
CA ARG A 8 -0.95 7.39 -12.58
C ARG A 8 -2.25 6.80 -13.16
N PRO A 9 -2.73 7.30 -14.30
CA PRO A 9 -3.81 6.66 -15.04
C PRO A 9 -3.48 5.20 -15.37
N ALA A 10 -4.50 4.34 -15.38
CA ALA A 10 -4.32 2.96 -15.83
C ALA A 10 -3.89 2.92 -17.30
N GLY A 11 -2.98 2.00 -17.65
CA GLY A 11 -2.50 1.80 -19.02
C GLY A 11 -0.99 1.56 -19.11
N PRO A 12 -0.45 1.29 -20.30
CA PRO A 12 1.00 1.17 -20.51
C PRO A 12 1.68 2.54 -20.39
N PHE A 13 2.99 2.56 -20.13
CA PHE A 13 3.81 3.77 -20.26
C PHE A 13 3.88 4.19 -21.73
N GLU A 14 3.76 5.49 -21.98
CA GLU A 14 3.89 6.10 -23.30
C GLU A 14 5.35 6.26 -23.71
N SER A 15 6.27 6.31 -22.73
CA SER A 15 7.71 6.41 -22.98
C SER A 15 8.56 5.86 -21.82
N LEU A 16 9.85 5.61 -22.11
CA LEU A 16 10.84 5.26 -21.09
C LEU A 16 11.01 6.38 -20.06
N GLU A 17 11.01 7.64 -20.50
CA GLU A 17 11.14 8.80 -19.63
C GLU A 17 9.97 8.92 -18.64
N GLU A 18 8.73 8.61 -19.08
CA GLU A 18 7.57 8.56 -18.18
C GLU A 18 7.75 7.47 -17.11
N MET A 19 8.26 6.31 -17.51
CA MET A 19 8.51 5.19 -16.60
C MET A 19 9.58 5.54 -15.55
N GLU A 20 10.69 6.14 -15.97
CA GLU A 20 11.79 6.56 -15.09
C GLU A 20 11.30 7.62 -14.08
N LYS A 21 10.60 8.65 -14.55
CA LYS A 21 10.02 9.68 -13.66
C LYS A 21 9.02 9.10 -12.67
N TYR A 22 8.21 8.15 -13.12
CA TYR A 22 7.28 7.45 -12.23
C TYR A 22 8.04 6.67 -11.16
N GLN A 23 9.09 5.95 -11.53
CA GLN A 23 9.92 5.21 -10.58
C GLN A 23 10.59 6.14 -9.55
N GLU A 24 11.20 7.24 -9.99
CA GLU A 24 11.82 8.23 -9.08
C GLU A 24 10.80 8.81 -8.09
N LEU A 25 9.59 9.13 -8.56
CA LEU A 25 8.50 9.63 -7.72
C LEU A 25 8.09 8.61 -6.66
N VAL A 26 7.93 7.35 -7.07
CA VAL A 26 7.57 6.23 -6.21
C VAL A 26 8.63 6.02 -5.12
N ASP A 27 9.91 6.00 -5.51
CA ASP A 27 11.01 5.75 -4.60
C ASP A 27 11.14 6.87 -3.57
N ASP A 28 10.99 8.14 -3.98
CA ASP A 28 10.97 9.29 -3.08
C ASP A 28 9.79 9.23 -2.09
N MET A 29 8.60 8.86 -2.55
CA MET A 29 7.43 8.67 -1.69
C MET A 29 7.67 7.57 -0.65
N PHE A 30 8.22 6.44 -1.07
CA PHE A 30 8.52 5.31 -0.18
C PHE A 30 9.59 5.69 0.86
N ALA A 31 10.70 6.31 0.42
CA ALA A 31 11.76 6.81 1.30
C ALA A 31 11.25 7.85 2.31
N SER A 32 10.31 8.69 1.89
CA SER A 32 9.67 9.71 2.73
C SER A 32 8.53 9.17 3.62
N LYS A 33 8.25 7.86 3.59
CA LYS A 33 7.09 7.24 4.25
C LYS A 33 5.75 7.90 3.89
N ARG A 34 5.67 8.49 2.69
CA ARG A 34 4.47 9.12 2.15
C ARG A 34 3.69 8.08 1.35
N CYS A 35 2.94 7.26 2.06
CA CYS A 35 2.12 6.24 1.44
C CYS A 35 0.77 6.80 0.98
N PRO A 36 0.15 6.22 -0.07
CA PRO A 36 -1.18 6.61 -0.50
C PRO A 36 -2.24 6.47 0.60
N PRO A 37 -3.30 7.30 0.56
CA PRO A 37 -4.46 7.06 1.41
C PRO A 37 -5.08 5.71 1.06
N VAL A 38 -5.39 4.93 2.10
CA VAL A 38 -6.03 3.61 2.00
C VAL A 38 -7.48 3.65 2.46
N ASP A 39 -8.01 4.85 2.70
CA ASP A 39 -9.38 5.06 3.14
C ASP A 39 -10.38 4.43 2.14
N GLY A 40 -11.32 3.66 2.68
CA GLY A 40 -12.34 2.97 1.86
C GLY A 40 -11.86 1.66 1.21
N LEU A 41 -10.60 1.27 1.37
CA LEU A 41 -10.15 -0.08 1.03
C LEU A 41 -10.50 -1.05 2.16
N GLU A 42 -11.11 -2.18 1.82
CA GLU A 42 -11.45 -3.24 2.78
C GLU A 42 -10.22 -3.73 3.56
N ALA A 43 -9.09 -3.88 2.87
CA ALA A 43 -7.80 -4.25 3.48
C ALA A 43 -6.93 -3.03 3.85
N GLY A 44 -7.49 -1.82 3.94
CA GLY A 44 -6.71 -0.58 4.07
C GLY A 44 -5.80 -0.56 5.30
N VAL A 45 -6.33 -0.98 6.46
CA VAL A 45 -5.57 -1.08 7.71
C VAL A 45 -4.37 -2.01 7.58
N VAL A 46 -4.53 -3.15 6.89
CA VAL A 46 -3.46 -4.13 6.67
C VAL A 46 -2.36 -3.54 5.80
N ILE A 47 -2.75 -2.88 4.70
CA ILE A 47 -1.83 -2.22 3.77
C ILE A 47 -1.01 -1.15 4.50
N GLN A 48 -1.67 -0.33 5.33
CA GLN A 48 -1.00 0.71 6.12
C GLN A 48 0.02 0.13 7.10
N ARG A 49 -0.34 -0.95 7.81
CA ARG A 49 0.56 -1.64 8.75
C ARG A 49 1.76 -2.28 8.06
N CYS A 50 1.57 -2.85 6.88
CA CYS A 50 2.66 -3.35 6.05
C CYS A 50 3.65 -2.23 5.71
N TRP A 51 3.17 -1.07 5.27
CA TRP A 51 4.02 0.07 4.96
C TRP A 51 4.71 0.68 6.19
N ALA A 52 4.05 0.67 7.34
CA ALA A 52 4.65 1.09 8.61
C ALA A 52 5.71 0.11 9.13
N GLY A 53 5.81 -1.09 8.55
CA GLY A 53 6.71 -2.14 9.01
C GLY A 53 6.27 -2.75 10.35
N GLU A 54 4.97 -2.76 10.64
CA GLU A 54 4.42 -3.27 11.90
C GLU A 54 4.43 -4.81 11.98
N TYR A 55 4.49 -5.48 10.83
CA TYR A 55 4.61 -6.94 10.77
C TYR A 55 6.08 -7.34 10.58
N SER A 56 6.60 -8.17 11.48
CA SER A 56 7.96 -8.72 11.38
C SER A 56 8.12 -9.67 10.18
N ASP A 57 7.04 -10.37 9.85
CA ASP A 57 6.98 -11.41 8.83
C ASP A 57 5.53 -11.73 8.45
N LEU A 58 5.36 -12.65 7.51
CA LEU A 58 4.05 -13.11 7.04
C LEU A 58 3.23 -13.79 8.15
N GLY A 59 3.87 -14.49 9.09
CA GLY A 59 3.19 -15.15 10.20
C GLY A 59 2.54 -14.14 11.14
N ALA A 60 3.23 -13.04 11.45
CA ALA A 60 2.69 -11.94 12.25
C ALA A 60 1.45 -11.31 11.59
N LEU A 61 1.46 -11.14 10.27
CA LEU A 61 0.31 -10.63 9.52
C LEU A 61 -0.87 -11.60 9.58
N ILE A 62 -0.65 -12.90 9.33
CA ILE A 62 -1.71 -13.90 9.36
C ILE A 62 -2.35 -13.97 10.74
N ALA A 63 -1.53 -13.96 11.80
CA ALA A 63 -2.02 -13.99 13.18
C ALA A 63 -2.91 -12.78 13.51
N ASP A 64 -2.51 -11.56 13.11
CA ASP A 64 -3.32 -10.36 13.27
C ASP A 64 -4.65 -10.48 12.53
N GLN A 65 -4.64 -10.93 11.27
CA GLN A 65 -5.87 -11.11 10.49
C GLN A 65 -6.81 -12.14 11.11
N CYS A 66 -6.30 -13.30 11.52
CA CYS A 66 -7.09 -14.33 12.20
C CYS A 66 -7.76 -13.75 13.46
N TRP A 67 -7.02 -12.97 14.25
CA TRP A 67 -7.56 -12.34 15.45
C TRP A 67 -8.66 -11.31 15.15
N GLN A 68 -8.50 -10.49 14.10
CA GLN A 68 -9.53 -9.56 13.66
C GLN A 68 -10.82 -10.29 13.22
N PHE A 69 -10.68 -11.38 12.46
CA PHE A 69 -11.83 -12.20 12.04
C PHE A 69 -12.59 -12.80 13.23
N GLU A 70 -11.88 -13.36 14.21
CA GLU A 70 -12.49 -13.94 15.41
C GLU A 70 -13.21 -12.90 16.27
N THR A 71 -12.66 -11.68 16.33
CA THR A 71 -13.25 -10.57 17.09
C THR A 71 -14.53 -10.04 16.43
N LEU A 72 -14.60 -10.04 15.09
CA LEU A 72 -15.77 -9.57 14.33
C LEU A 72 -16.92 -10.58 14.28
N MET A 73 -16.66 -11.87 14.51
CA MET A 73 -17.69 -12.92 14.55
C MET A 73 -18.25 -13.19 15.96
N ARG A 74 -17.89 -12.37 16.95
CA ARG A 74 -18.34 -12.47 18.33
C ARG A 74 -19.34 -11.39 18.68
#